data_AF-A0A1F0VML8-F1
#
_entry.id   AF-A0A1F0VML8-F1
#
_cell.length_a   1.000
_cell.length_b   1.000
_cell.length_c   1.000
_cell.angle_alpha   90.00
_cell.angle_beta   90.00
_cell.angle_gamma   90.00
#
_symmetry.space_group_name_H-M   'P 1'
#
loop_
_entity.id
_entity.type
_entity.pdbx_description
1 polymer ?
#
loop_
_entity_poly.entity_id
_entity_poly.type
_entity_poly.pdbx_seq_one_letter_code
_entity_poly.pdbx_strand_id
1 'polypeptide(L)'
;MDQPTAPKAFEESQKSGLPPRRGLARVFNEKLALWGSIIILCGWALGFLSLFVADAVEEPASALFGFSGIFTFIGLCFATPVLAPLFAFLACQSLSSDEPPSRRKTAVLALVLAILSIVPIVVYFGPKFMF
;
A
#
# COMPACT_ATOMS: atom_id res chain seq x y z
N MET A 1 31.97 -51.25 -15.97
CA MET A 1 32.51 -50.05 -16.64
C MET A 1 32.00 -50.15 -18.07
N ASP A 2 31.09 -49.33 -18.58
CA ASP A 2 30.80 -47.92 -18.28
C ASP A 2 29.31 -47.59 -18.43
N GLN A 3 28.86 -46.67 -17.59
CA GLN A 3 27.51 -46.09 -17.56
C GLN A 3 27.55 -44.80 -18.39
N PRO A 4 26.72 -44.63 -19.44
CA PRO A 4 26.73 -43.39 -20.20
C PRO A 4 26.02 -42.30 -19.39
N THR A 5 26.82 -41.30 -19.06
CA THR A 5 26.54 -40.08 -18.32
C THR A 5 25.24 -39.40 -18.77
N ALA A 6 24.33 -39.15 -17.83
CA ALA A 6 23.14 -38.33 -18.06
C ALA A 6 23.53 -36.95 -18.63
N PRO A 7 22.77 -36.39 -19.58
CA PRO A 7 23.15 -35.17 -20.26
C PRO A 7 23.10 -33.99 -19.30
N LYS A 8 24.24 -33.30 -19.17
CA LYS A 8 24.48 -32.03 -18.46
C LYS A 8 23.63 -30.84 -18.98
N ALA A 9 22.52 -31.11 -19.67
CA ALA A 9 21.64 -30.11 -20.27
C ALA A 9 20.59 -29.55 -19.28
N PHE A 10 20.37 -30.20 -18.14
CA PHE A 10 19.42 -29.70 -17.13
C PHE A 10 20.03 -28.69 -16.15
N GLU A 11 21.34 -28.71 -15.93
CA GLU A 11 21.99 -27.78 -14.98
C GLU A 11 22.24 -26.39 -15.57
N GLU A 12 22.29 -26.25 -16.91
CA GLU A 12 22.54 -24.97 -17.56
C GLU A 12 21.28 -24.11 -17.68
N SER A 13 20.09 -24.72 -17.58
CA SER A 13 18.81 -23.99 -17.48
C SER A 13 18.63 -23.29 -16.12
N GLN A 14 19.40 -23.69 -15.08
CA GLN A 14 19.32 -23.09 -13.75
C GLN A 14 20.27 -21.90 -13.53
N LYS A 15 21.18 -21.62 -14.48
CA LYS A 15 22.26 -20.64 -14.29
C LYS A 15 22.21 -19.38 -15.16
N SER A 16 21.26 -19.25 -16.08
CA SER A 16 21.13 -18.04 -16.90
C SER A 16 19.71 -17.47 -16.86
N GLY A 17 19.57 -16.26 -16.31
CA GLY A 17 18.45 -15.38 -16.65
C GLY A 17 17.38 -15.11 -15.58
N LEU A 18 17.74 -14.88 -14.30
CA LEU A 18 16.90 -13.98 -13.51
C LEU A 18 17.28 -12.54 -13.89
N PRO A 19 16.37 -11.74 -14.50
CA PRO A 19 16.79 -10.45 -15.02
C PRO A 19 17.07 -9.50 -13.85
N PRO A 20 18.14 -8.69 -13.91
CA PRO A 20 18.42 -7.65 -12.92
C PRO A 20 17.27 -6.63 -12.78
N ARG A 21 16.37 -6.57 -13.77
CA ARG A 21 15.11 -5.80 -13.70
C ARG A 21 14.18 -6.21 -12.55
N ARG A 22 14.21 -7.48 -12.12
CA ARG A 22 13.29 -7.99 -11.08
C ARG A 22 13.59 -7.38 -9.71
N GLY A 23 14.86 -7.13 -9.40
CA GLY A 23 15.27 -6.47 -8.15
C GLY A 23 14.87 -4.99 -8.10
N LEU A 24 15.04 -4.26 -9.21
CA LEU A 24 14.77 -2.82 -9.26
C LEU A 24 13.27 -2.50 -9.28
N ALA A 25 12.49 -3.28 -10.04
CA ALA A 25 11.03 -3.21 -10.01
C ALA A 25 10.47 -3.55 -8.62
N ARG A 26 11.10 -4.47 -7.89
CA ARG A 26 10.69 -4.83 -6.53
C ARG A 26 10.99 -3.73 -5.51
N VAL A 27 12.16 -3.10 -5.58
CA VAL A 27 12.50 -1.93 -4.75
C VAL A 27 11.56 -0.77 -5.01
N PHE A 28 11.22 -0.56 -6.29
CA PHE A 28 10.24 0.43 -6.68
C PHE A 28 8.86 0.11 -6.08
N ASN A 29 8.42 -1.15 -6.15
CA ASN A 29 7.16 -1.60 -5.56
C ASN A 29 7.09 -1.43 -4.03
N GLU A 30 8.18 -1.73 -3.32
CA GLU A 30 8.25 -1.51 -1.85
C GLU A 30 8.16 -0.04 -1.48
N LYS A 31 8.92 0.81 -2.18
CA LYS A 31 8.84 2.26 -1.98
C LYS A 31 7.46 2.78 -2.33
N LEU A 32 6.87 2.31 -3.43
CA LEU A 32 5.54 2.72 -3.87
C LEU A 32 4.47 2.30 -2.86
N ALA A 33 4.55 1.09 -2.30
CA ALA A 33 3.63 0.63 -1.25
C ALA A 33 3.74 1.46 0.03
N LEU A 34 4.97 1.78 0.46
CA LEU A 34 5.20 2.61 1.65
C LEU A 34 4.71 4.04 1.43
N TRP A 35 5.18 4.72 0.38
CA TRP A 35 4.80 6.09 0.06
C TRP A 35 3.31 6.20 -0.24
N GLY A 36 2.75 5.23 -0.97
CA GLY A 36 1.32 5.17 -1.25
C GLY A 36 0.49 5.04 0.03
N SER A 37 0.88 4.16 0.96
CA SER A 37 0.18 4.00 2.23
C SER A 37 0.26 5.27 3.09
N ILE A 38 1.43 5.94 3.11
CA ILE A 38 1.60 7.24 3.79
C ILE A 38 0.70 8.30 3.16
N ILE A 39 0.67 8.41 1.83
CA ILE A 39 -0.15 9.39 1.12
C ILE A 39 -1.64 9.19 1.43
N ILE A 40 -2.12 7.93 1.45
CA ILE A 40 -3.52 7.64 1.81
C ILE A 40 -3.81 8.09 3.24
N LEU A 41 -2.94 7.78 4.20
CA LEU A 41 -3.12 8.18 5.59
C LEU A 41 -3.06 9.70 5.78
N CYS A 42 -2.14 10.38 5.10
CA CYS A 42 -2.09 11.83 5.06
C CYS A 42 -3.36 12.41 4.42
N GLY A 43 -3.89 11.78 3.37
CA GLY A 43 -5.16 12.14 2.75
C GLY A 43 -6.31 12.06 3.75
N TRP A 44 -6.41 10.97 4.52
CA TRP A 44 -7.41 10.83 5.58
C TRP A 44 -7.26 11.94 6.62
N ALA A 45 -6.04 12.15 7.13
CA ALA A 45 -5.77 13.17 8.14
C ALA A 45 -6.13 14.57 7.65
N LEU A 46 -5.75 14.93 6.41
CA LEU A 46 -6.06 16.21 5.79
C LEU A 46 -7.56 16.38 5.53
N GLY A 47 -8.24 15.32 5.06
CA GLY A 47 -9.69 15.33 4.85
C GLY A 47 -10.44 15.61 6.15
N PHE A 48 -10.12 14.88 7.22
CA PHE A 48 -10.73 15.10 8.54
C PHE A 48 -10.36 16.45 9.14
N LEU A 49 -9.10 16.87 9.04
CA LEU A 49 -8.68 18.18 9.51
C LEU A 49 -9.42 19.30 8.77
N SER A 50 -9.61 19.17 7.45
CA SER A 50 -10.37 20.13 6.65
C SER A 50 -11.83 20.20 7.10
N LEU A 51 -12.48 19.05 7.37
CA LEU A 51 -13.84 19.04 7.93
C LEU A 51 -13.90 19.66 9.33
N PHE A 52 -12.91 19.39 10.18
CA PHE A 52 -12.86 19.97 11.52
C PHE A 52 -12.66 21.49 11.48
N VAL A 53 -11.77 21.97 10.60
CA VAL A 53 -11.57 23.41 10.39
C VAL A 53 -12.87 24.04 9.87
N ALA A 54 -13.57 23.38 8.95
CA ALA A 54 -14.84 23.87 8.42
C ALA A 54 -15.89 24.12 9.51
N ASP A 55 -15.93 23.25 10.52
CA ASP A 55 -16.84 23.37 11.66
C ASP A 55 -16.42 24.50 12.64
N ALA A 56 -15.14 24.85 12.66
CA ALA A 56 -14.56 25.82 13.58
C ALA A 56 -14.49 27.27 13.04
N VAL A 57 -14.69 27.48 11.73
CA VAL A 57 -14.59 28.81 11.10
C VAL A 57 -15.93 29.31 10.58
N GLU A 58 -16.06 30.63 10.44
CA GLU A 58 -17.24 31.26 9.83
C GLU A 58 -17.22 31.19 8.29
N GLU A 59 -18.37 31.47 7.67
CA GLU A 59 -18.48 31.59 6.21
C GLU A 59 -17.65 32.79 5.69
N PRO A 60 -17.01 32.71 4.50
CA PRO A 60 -17.10 31.64 3.49
C PRO A 60 -16.03 30.54 3.62
N ALA A 61 -15.09 30.69 4.57
CA ALA A 61 -13.99 29.75 4.75
C ALA A 61 -14.51 28.36 5.13
N SER A 62 -15.55 28.29 5.96
CA SER A 62 -16.24 27.04 6.32
C SER A 62 -16.65 26.23 5.08
N ALA A 63 -17.27 26.88 4.09
CA ALA A 63 -17.72 26.20 2.88
C ALA A 63 -16.56 25.64 2.04
N LEU A 64 -15.44 26.37 1.93
CA LEU A 64 -14.26 25.91 1.20
C LEU A 64 -13.59 24.71 1.87
N PHE A 65 -13.37 24.78 3.18
CA PHE A 65 -12.79 23.69 3.95
C PHE A 65 -13.73 22.48 4.04
N GLY A 66 -15.03 22.71 4.14
CA GLY A 66 -16.05 21.67 4.15
C GLY A 66 -16.09 20.94 2.80
N PHE A 67 -16.13 21.68 1.70
CA PHE A 67 -16.07 21.12 0.35
C PHE A 67 -14.78 20.31 0.15
N SER A 68 -13.61 20.87 0.44
CA SER A 68 -12.32 20.18 0.35
C SER A 68 -12.29 18.88 1.16
N GLY A 69 -12.78 18.94 2.40
CA GLY A 69 -12.84 17.79 3.30
C GLY A 69 -13.75 16.68 2.78
N ILE A 70 -14.95 17.03 2.29
CA ILE A 70 -15.92 16.08 1.73
C ILE A 70 -15.36 15.42 0.47
N PHE A 71 -14.77 16.19 -0.45
CA PHE A 71 -14.20 15.63 -1.69
C PHE A 71 -13.05 14.67 -1.39
N THR A 72 -12.18 15.04 -0.45
CA THR A 72 -11.09 14.19 0.01
C THR A 72 -11.63 12.91 0.64
N PHE A 73 -12.63 13.02 1.51
CA PHE A 73 -13.27 11.88 2.18
C PHE A 73 -13.91 10.91 1.18
N ILE A 74 -14.73 11.40 0.25
CA ILE A 74 -15.39 10.57 -0.76
C ILE A 74 -14.35 9.93 -1.68
N GLY A 75 -13.36 10.70 -2.16
CA GLY A 75 -12.29 10.19 -3.01
C GLY A 75 -11.52 9.05 -2.36
N LEU A 76 -11.16 9.20 -1.08
CA LEU A 76 -10.48 8.15 -0.31
C LEU A 76 -11.38 6.93 -0.06
N CYS A 77 -12.67 7.12 0.18
CA CYS A 77 -13.61 5.99 0.29
C CYS A 77 -13.61 5.09 -0.95
N PHE A 78 -13.44 5.65 -2.15
CA PHE A 78 -13.32 4.87 -3.39
C PHE A 78 -11.90 4.35 -3.65
N ALA A 79 -10.88 5.14 -3.35
CA ALA A 79 -9.50 4.81 -3.67
C ALA A 79 -8.90 3.77 -2.70
N THR A 80 -9.15 3.91 -1.40
CA THR A 80 -8.56 3.06 -0.35
C THR A 80 -8.91 1.58 -0.49
N PRO A 81 -10.15 1.14 -0.83
CA PRO A 81 -10.46 -0.27 -1.04
C PRO A 81 -9.67 -0.93 -2.18
N VAL A 82 -9.18 -0.15 -3.14
CA VAL A 82 -8.37 -0.66 -4.27
C VAL A 82 -6.88 -0.56 -3.94
N LEU A 83 -6.45 0.59 -3.41
CA LEU A 83 -5.05 0.87 -3.16
C LEU A 83 -4.51 0.14 -1.92
N ALA A 84 -5.28 0.00 -0.84
CA ALA A 84 -4.81 -0.66 0.37
C ALA A 84 -4.51 -2.16 0.15
N PRO A 85 -5.36 -2.95 -0.54
CA PRO A 85 -5.01 -4.32 -0.91
C PRO A 85 -3.81 -4.40 -1.86
N LEU A 86 -3.70 -3.46 -2.81
CA LEU A 86 -2.57 -3.40 -3.73
C LEU A 86 -1.26 -3.16 -2.97
N PHE A 87 -1.22 -2.21 -2.04
CA PHE A 87 -0.05 -1.95 -1.21
C PHE A 87 0.26 -3.11 -0.26
N ALA A 88 -0.77 -3.74 0.33
CA ALA A 88 -0.60 -4.93 1.14
C ALA A 88 -0.01 -6.10 0.33
N PHE A 89 -0.47 -6.30 -0.91
CA PHE A 89 0.05 -7.35 -1.80
C PHE A 89 1.52 -7.10 -2.16
N LEU A 90 1.89 -5.86 -2.49
CA LEU A 90 3.27 -5.48 -2.76
C LEU A 90 4.17 -5.65 -1.52
N ALA A 91 3.67 -5.31 -0.34
CA ALA A 91 4.37 -5.53 0.92
C ALA A 91 4.57 -7.02 1.24
N CYS A 92 3.54 -7.86 1.02
CA CYS A 92 3.64 -9.31 1.19
C CYS A 92 4.64 -9.95 0.22
N GLN A 93 4.69 -9.50 -1.04
CA GLN A 93 5.71 -9.95 -1.99
C GLN A 93 7.14 -9.60 -1.55
N SER A 94 7.33 -8.49 -0.84
CA SER A 94 8.63 -8.12 -0.26
C SER A 94 9.01 -9.03 0.90
N LEU A 95 8.06 -9.37 1.78
CA LEU A 95 8.29 -10.24 2.95
C LEU A 95 8.64 -11.70 2.61
N SER A 96 8.19 -12.21 1.45
CA SER A 96 8.38 -13.60 1.04
C SER A 96 9.77 -13.92 0.48
N SER A 97 10.68 -12.94 0.35
CA SER A 97 12.04 -13.20 -0.11
C SER A 97 13.06 -13.09 1.01
N ASP A 98 14.10 -13.92 0.94
CA ASP A 98 15.27 -13.97 1.84
C ASP A 98 16.10 -12.66 1.74
N GLU A 99 15.49 -11.55 2.14
CA GLU A 99 16.03 -10.19 2.03
C GLU A 99 16.58 -9.67 3.37
N PRO A 100 17.47 -8.66 3.34
CA PRO A 100 18.06 -8.09 4.55
C PRO A 100 17.02 -7.55 5.54
N PRO A 101 17.28 -7.63 6.85
CA PRO A 101 16.29 -7.37 7.91
C PRO A 101 15.72 -5.95 7.92
N SER A 102 16.40 -4.96 7.32
CA SER A 102 15.90 -3.60 7.18
C SER A 102 14.70 -3.49 6.24
N ARG A 103 14.64 -4.27 5.16
CA ARG A 103 13.51 -4.27 4.21
C ARG A 103 12.27 -4.93 4.76
N ARG A 104 12.47 -6.00 5.53
CA ARG A 104 11.39 -6.66 6.27
C ARG A 104 10.64 -5.67 7.18
N LYS A 105 11.37 -4.77 7.85
CA LYS A 105 10.75 -3.70 8.67
C LYS A 105 9.91 -2.75 7.82
N THR A 106 10.42 -2.30 6.67
CA THR A 106 9.69 -1.39 5.77
C THR A 106 8.42 -2.03 5.21
N ALA A 107 8.48 -3.31 4.82
CA ALA A 107 7.33 -4.04 4.32
C ALA A 107 6.27 -4.27 5.41
N VAL A 108 6.68 -4.63 6.63
CA VAL A 108 5.75 -4.70 7.79
C VAL A 108 5.09 -3.34 8.04
N LEU A 109 5.86 -2.25 8.00
CA LEU A 109 5.36 -0.90 8.23
C LEU A 109 4.33 -0.51 7.14
N ALA A 110 4.64 -0.76 5.87
CA ALA A 110 3.71 -0.55 4.76
C ALA A 110 2.42 -1.37 4.91
N LEU A 111 2.52 -2.64 5.34
CA LEU A 111 1.36 -3.50 5.58
C LEU A 111 0.50 -2.95 6.72
N VAL A 112 1.10 -2.56 7.84
CA VAL A 112 0.41 -1.97 8.99
C VAL A 112 -0.28 -0.67 8.59
N LEU A 113 0.39 0.21 7.85
CA LEU A 113 -0.20 1.46 7.33
C LEU A 113 -1.36 1.19 6.36
N ALA A 114 -1.23 0.19 5.48
CA ALA A 114 -2.29 -0.19 4.56
C ALA A 114 -3.54 -0.67 5.32
N ILE A 115 -3.37 -1.50 6.36
CA ILE A 115 -4.48 -1.95 7.22
C ILE A 115 -5.10 -0.76 7.96
N LEU A 116 -4.27 0.10 8.56
CA LEU A 116 -4.71 1.32 9.25
C LEU A 116 -5.53 2.24 8.34
N SER A 117 -5.18 2.32 7.05
CA SER A 117 -5.90 3.16 6.10
C SER A 117 -7.35 2.73 5.85
N ILE A 118 -7.72 1.49 6.19
CA ILE A 118 -9.09 0.96 6.07
C ILE A 118 -9.95 1.34 7.28
N VAL A 119 -9.35 1.63 8.44
CA VAL A 119 -10.05 1.94 9.69
C VAL A 119 -11.09 3.05 9.55
N PRO A 120 -10.82 4.21 8.89
CA PRO A 120 -11.81 5.27 8.73
C PRO A 120 -13.07 4.81 7.99
N ILE A 121 -12.93 3.93 7.00
CA ILE A 121 -14.06 3.37 6.25
C ILE A 121 -14.89 2.47 7.16
N VAL A 122 -14.26 1.58 7.92
CA VAL A 122 -14.95 0.67 8.84
C VAL A 122 -15.66 1.45 9.95
N VAL A 123 -15.05 2.48 10.50
CA VAL A 123 -15.67 3.33 11.54
C VAL A 123 -16.87 4.08 10.99
N TYR A 124 -16.78 4.63 9.77
CA TYR A 124 -17.87 5.39 9.17
C TYR A 124 -19.04 4.51 8.70
N PHE A 125 -18.75 3.38 8.07
CA PHE A 125 -19.76 2.51 7.46
C PHE A 125 -20.19 1.33 8.32
N GLY A 126 -19.35 0.82 9.22
CA GLY A 126 -19.64 -0.33 10.07
C GLY A 126 -20.97 -0.22 10.82
N PRO A 127 -21.26 0.91 11.50
CA PRO A 127 -22.55 1.11 12.16
C PRO A 127 -23.75 1.09 11.20
N LYS A 128 -23.57 1.48 9.93
CA LYS A 128 -24.64 1.53 8.92
C LYS A 128 -24.97 0.18 8.29
N PHE A 129 -24.12 -0.84 8.48
CA PHE A 129 -24.31 -2.19 7.92
C PHE A 129 -24.70 -3.24 8.98
N MET A 130 -24.63 -2.90 10.28
CA MET A 130 -25.02 -3.79 11.39
C MET A 130 -26.47 -3.60 11.86
N PHE A 131 -27.24 -2.69 11.24
CA PHE A 131 -28.65 -2.42 11.53
C PHE A 131 -29.47 -2.34 10.25
#